data_AF-A0A820NEJ7-F1
#
_entry.id   AF-A0A820NEJ7-F1
#
_cell.length_a   1.000
_cell.length_b   1.000
_cell.length_c   1.000
_cell.angle_alpha   90.00
_cell.angle_beta   90.00
_cell.angle_gamma   90.00
#
_symmetry.space_group_name_H-M   'P 1'
#
loop_
_entity.id
_entity.type
_entity.pdbx_description
1 polymer ?
#
loop_
_entity_poly.entity_id
_entity_poly.type
_entity_poly.pdbx_seq_one_letter_code
_entity_poly.pdbx_strand_id
1 'polypeptide(L)'
;YEDELFRAAGYDNPDVLVLRWLRSRKWNVNTSMNHIMEALKWRHDWGVAEILANGERAISREEFSRGKTYFMGHDRAGRPVFCIHPKEHIKGQFPHECSEKLGVFCVETYRKLLQPPIEAITVICDMSDIEAKNWDFHLLKFLITV
;
A
#
# COMPACT_ATOMS: atom_id res chain seq x y z
N TYR A 1 17.47 8.10 9.36
CA TYR A 1 16.01 8.04 9.57
C TYR A 1 15.31 9.38 9.42
N GLU A 2 15.93 10.52 9.73
CA GLU A 2 15.29 11.85 9.60
C GLU A 2 14.68 12.08 8.20
N ASP A 3 15.43 11.78 7.14
CA ASP A 3 14.94 11.89 5.76
C ASP A 3 13.73 11.00 5.46
N GLU A 4 13.59 9.87 6.15
CA GLU A 4 12.51 8.92 5.86
C GLU A 4 11.16 9.45 6.32
N LEU A 5 11.11 10.29 7.36
CA LEU A 5 9.89 10.97 7.75
C LEU A 5 9.42 11.94 6.65
N PHE A 6 10.34 12.70 6.06
CA PHE A 6 10.03 13.61 4.95
C PHE A 6 9.62 12.85 3.68
N ARG A 7 10.28 11.73 3.39
CA ARG A 7 9.90 10.84 2.28
C ARG A 7 8.55 10.17 2.51
N ALA A 8 8.26 9.78 3.75
CA ALA A 8 6.98 9.21 4.14
C ALA A 8 5.88 10.25 4.00
N ALA A 9 6.09 11.50 4.40
CA ALA A 9 5.15 12.60 4.10
C ALA A 9 4.94 12.74 2.60
N GLY A 10 6.02 12.82 1.82
CA GLY A 10 5.94 12.85 0.37
C GLY A 10 5.06 14.00 -0.13
N TYR A 11 3.84 13.67 -0.57
CA TYR A 11 2.83 14.64 -1.05
C TYR A 11 1.73 14.96 -0.01
N ASP A 12 1.68 14.22 1.10
CA ASP A 12 0.76 14.50 2.20
C ASP A 12 1.21 15.74 2.98
N ASN A 13 0.25 16.45 3.59
CA ASN A 13 0.57 17.44 4.61
C ASN A 13 1.17 16.72 5.84
N PRO A 14 2.33 17.16 6.38
CA PRO A 14 3.00 16.48 7.50
C PRO A 14 2.11 16.37 8.75
N ASP A 15 1.26 17.36 9.03
CA ASP A 15 0.34 17.32 10.16
C ASP A 15 -0.73 16.24 9.95
N VAL A 16 -1.25 16.11 8.73
CA VAL A 16 -2.24 15.08 8.37
C VAL A 16 -1.62 13.69 8.52
N LEU A 17 -0.37 13.51 8.09
CA LEU A 17 0.35 12.24 8.25
C LEU A 17 0.43 11.84 9.74
N VAL A 18 0.86 12.74 10.61
CA VAL A 18 0.99 12.46 12.04
C VAL A 18 -0.38 12.25 12.70
N LEU A 19 -1.39 13.04 12.31
CA LEU A 19 -2.75 12.91 12.83
C LEU A 19 -3.39 11.56 12.46
N ARG A 20 -3.08 10.96 11.29
CA ARG A 20 -3.54 9.61 10.94
C ARG A 20 -3.09 8.58 11.97
N TRP A 21 -1.85 8.65 12.45
CA TRP A 21 -1.32 7.76 13.48
C TRP A 21 -1.98 7.98 14.84
N LEU A 22 -2.15 9.24 15.25
CA LEU A 22 -2.83 9.58 16.51
C LEU A 22 -4.27 9.08 16.52
N ARG A 23 -5.03 9.31 15.44
CA ARG A 23 -6.42 8.82 15.32
C ARG A 23 -6.49 7.30 15.35
N SER A 24 -5.60 6.60 14.65
CA SER A 24 -5.60 5.13 14.61
C SER A 24 -5.22 4.48 15.94
N ARG A 25 -4.62 5.23 16.87
CA ARG A 25 -4.25 4.78 18.23
C ARG A 25 -5.03 5.48 19.33
N LYS A 26 -6.23 6.00 19.02
CA LYS A 26 -7.14 6.64 19.99
C LYS A 26 -6.44 7.74 20.81
N TRP A 27 -5.59 8.52 20.15
CA TRP A 27 -4.82 9.63 20.73
C TRP A 27 -3.78 9.24 21.79
N ASN A 28 -3.38 7.97 21.87
CA ASN A 28 -2.23 7.57 22.69
C ASN A 28 -0.92 7.98 22.01
N VAL A 29 -0.27 9.02 22.53
CA VAL A 29 0.96 9.59 21.96
C VAL A 29 2.10 8.58 21.92
N ASN A 30 2.35 7.86 23.02
CA ASN A 30 3.47 6.91 23.11
C ASN A 30 3.31 5.76 22.12
N THR A 31 2.11 5.16 22.06
CA THR A 31 1.83 4.10 21.10
C THR A 31 1.91 4.59 19.66
N SER A 32 1.41 5.80 19.38
CA SER A 32 1.49 6.40 18.04
C SER A 32 2.93 6.62 17.60
N MET A 33 3.77 7.15 18.48
CA MET A 33 5.20 7.36 18.22
C MET A 33 5.92 6.05 17.89
N ASN A 34 5.65 4.98 18.66
CA ASN A 34 6.24 3.66 18.39
C ASN A 34 5.88 3.15 16.99
N HIS A 35 4.61 3.24 16.60
CA HIS A 35 4.19 2.79 15.26
C HIS A 35 4.72 3.66 14.12
N ILE A 36 4.85 4.97 14.32
CA ILE A 36 5.52 5.83 13.33
C ILE A 36 6.96 5.35 13.15
N MET A 37 7.70 5.12 14.23
CA MET A 37 9.09 4.64 14.14
C MET A 37 9.19 3.27 13.47
N GLU A 38 8.30 2.33 13.80
CA GLU A 38 8.23 1.00 13.17
C GLU A 38 7.98 1.13 11.67
N ALA A 39 7.02 1.96 11.26
CA ALA A 39 6.70 2.19 9.85
C ALA A 39 7.89 2.83 9.11
N LEU A 40 8.53 3.86 9.68
CA LEU A 40 9.70 4.49 9.08
C LEU A 40 10.88 3.53 8.96
N LYS A 41 11.09 2.66 9.95
CA LYS A 41 12.10 1.61 9.89
C LYS A 41 11.79 0.62 8.78
N TRP A 42 10.56 0.12 8.70
CA TRP A 42 10.14 -0.79 7.64
C TRP A 42 10.35 -0.18 6.25
N ARG A 43 9.99 1.10 6.06
CA ARG A 43 10.19 1.79 4.78
C ARG A 43 11.66 1.85 4.37
N HIS A 44 12.53 2.12 5.34
CA HIS A 44 13.97 2.17 5.13
C HIS A 44 14.52 0.79 4.77
N ASP A 45 14.23 -0.22 5.60
CA ASP A 45 14.72 -1.58 5.45
C ASP A 45 14.22 -2.23 4.14
N TRP A 46 13.00 -1.89 3.71
CA TRP A 46 12.38 -2.40 2.48
C TRP A 46 12.75 -1.63 1.21
N GLY A 47 13.46 -0.49 1.33
CA GLY A 47 13.87 0.31 0.17
C GLY A 47 12.71 0.98 -0.57
N VAL A 48 11.66 1.42 0.13
CA VAL A 48 10.46 2.04 -0.49
C VAL A 48 10.83 3.24 -1.37
N ALA A 49 11.81 4.04 -0.95
CA ALA A 49 12.30 5.18 -1.72
C ALA A 49 12.84 4.77 -3.11
N GLU A 50 13.54 3.63 -3.21
CA GLU A 50 14.07 3.11 -4.46
C GLU A 50 12.96 2.60 -5.37
N ILE A 51 11.97 1.89 -4.81
CA ILE A 51 10.78 1.42 -5.54
C ILE A 51 10.07 2.63 -6.19
N LEU A 52 9.87 3.71 -5.43
CA LEU A 52 9.21 4.91 -5.93
C LEU A 52 10.04 5.68 -6.96
N ALA A 53 11.37 5.73 -6.80
CA ALA A 53 12.25 6.38 -7.76
C ALA A 53 12.27 5.65 -9.12
N ASN A 54 12.22 4.32 -9.10
CA ASN A 54 12.17 3.48 -10.29
C ASN A 54 10.77 3.39 -10.91
N GLY A 55 9.72 3.72 -10.14
CA GLY A 55 8.33 3.72 -10.60
C GLY A 55 7.88 2.33 -11.06
N GLU A 56 7.13 2.27 -12.16
CA GLU A 56 6.67 1.00 -12.76
C GLU A 56 7.84 0.08 -13.16
N ARG A 57 9.04 0.64 -13.42
CA ARG A 57 10.23 -0.16 -13.77
C ARG A 57 10.78 -0.96 -12.58
N ALA A 58 10.38 -0.62 -11.35
CA ALA A 58 10.69 -1.42 -10.17
C ALA A 58 9.97 -2.78 -10.17
N ILE A 59 8.91 -2.91 -10.97
CA ILE A 59 8.06 -4.10 -11.06
C ILE A 59 8.32 -4.82 -12.37
N SER A 60 8.22 -6.15 -12.38
CA SER A 60 8.32 -6.87 -13.64
C SER A 60 7.16 -6.47 -14.55
N ARG A 61 7.45 -6.23 -15.83
CA ARG A 61 6.43 -5.82 -16.80
C ARG A 61 5.29 -6.84 -16.90
N GLU A 62 5.65 -8.12 -16.81
CA GLU A 62 4.68 -9.22 -16.84
C GLU A 62 3.74 -9.13 -15.64
N GLU A 63 4.26 -9.02 -14.42
CA GLU A 63 3.48 -8.90 -13.18
C GLU A 63 2.59 -7.67 -13.17
N PHE A 64 3.12 -6.51 -13.58
CA PHE A 64 2.37 -5.26 -13.65
C PHE A 64 1.23 -5.34 -14.67
N SER A 65 1.49 -5.93 -15.85
CA SER A 65 0.51 -6.03 -16.94
C SER A 65 -0.68 -6.94 -16.63
N ARG A 66 -0.60 -7.77 -15.59
CA ARG A 66 -1.72 -8.62 -15.17
C ARG A 66 -2.91 -7.84 -14.63
N GLY A 67 -2.73 -6.56 -14.28
CA GLY A 67 -3.83 -5.71 -13.84
C GLY A 67 -4.50 -6.21 -12.55
N LYS A 68 -3.73 -6.85 -11.66
CA LYS A 68 -4.23 -7.42 -10.39
C LYS A 68 -4.96 -6.38 -9.54
N THR A 69 -4.59 -5.12 -9.68
CA THR A 69 -5.18 -4.03 -8.92
C THR A 69 -5.30 -2.76 -9.77
N TYR A 70 -6.31 -1.94 -9.51
CA TYR A 70 -6.50 -0.65 -10.17
C TYR A 70 -7.36 0.31 -9.35
N PHE A 71 -7.37 1.58 -9.75
CA PHE A 71 -8.21 2.61 -9.17
C PHE A 71 -9.50 2.81 -9.98
N MET A 72 -10.65 2.94 -9.31
CA MET A 72 -11.97 3.06 -9.94
C MET A 72 -12.79 4.22 -9.36
N GLY A 73 -12.33 5.45 -9.58
CA GLY A 73 -13.09 6.64 -9.19
C GLY A 73 -13.31 6.76 -7.67
N HIS A 74 -14.40 7.40 -7.27
CA HIS A 74 -14.68 7.68 -5.87
C HIS A 74 -16.04 7.11 -5.45
N ASP A 75 -16.15 6.67 -4.20
CA ASP A 75 -17.43 6.29 -3.63
C ASP A 75 -18.30 7.51 -3.30
N ARG A 76 -19.51 7.27 -2.76
CA ARG A 76 -20.45 8.35 -2.40
C ARG A 76 -19.92 9.31 -1.33
N ALA A 77 -18.91 8.91 -0.56
CA ALA A 77 -18.26 9.74 0.44
C ALA A 77 -17.01 10.44 -0.10
N GLY A 78 -16.70 10.30 -1.39
CA GLY A 78 -15.52 10.89 -2.02
C GLY A 78 -14.23 10.09 -1.77
N ARG A 79 -14.31 8.86 -1.24
CA ARG A 79 -13.12 8.04 -0.99
C ARG A 79 -12.65 7.37 -2.28
N PRO A 80 -11.35 7.43 -2.60
CA PRO A 80 -10.78 6.68 -3.72
C PRO A 80 -11.13 5.19 -3.61
N VAL A 81 -11.62 4.58 -4.69
CA VAL A 81 -11.95 3.16 -4.74
C VAL A 81 -10.80 2.37 -5.35
N PHE A 82 -10.24 1.47 -4.56
CA PHE A 82 -9.16 0.58 -4.94
C PHE A 82 -9.69 -0.84 -5.15
N CYS A 83 -9.60 -1.36 -6.37
CA CYS A 83 -10.07 -2.68 -6.74
C CYS A 83 -8.92 -3.69 -6.81
N ILE A 84 -9.13 -4.87 -6.25
CA ILE A 84 -8.19 -5.99 -6.22
C ILE A 84 -8.88 -7.21 -6.84
N HIS A 85 -8.20 -7.89 -7.76
CA HIS A 85 -8.65 -9.10 -8.44
C HIS A 85 -7.69 -10.24 -8.12
N PRO A 86 -7.88 -11.00 -7.02
CA PRO A 86 -7.00 -12.09 -6.67
C PRO A 86 -7.00 -13.23 -7.71
N LYS A 87 -8.05 -13.34 -8.54
CA LYS A 87 -8.09 -14.23 -9.72
C LYS A 87 -6.87 -14.07 -10.63
N GLU A 88 -6.32 -12.86 -10.72
CA GLU A 88 -5.15 -12.57 -11.55
C GLU A 88 -3.82 -12.91 -10.88
N HIS A 89 -3.82 -13.27 -9.60
CA HIS A 89 -2.61 -13.71 -8.90
C HIS A 89 -2.46 -15.23 -9.05
N ILE A 90 -1.34 -15.72 -9.60
CA ILE A 90 -1.04 -17.16 -9.62
C ILE A 90 0.13 -17.41 -8.65
N LYS A 91 -0.13 -18.23 -7.63
CA LYS A 91 0.87 -18.59 -6.62
C LYS A 91 2.09 -19.23 -7.27
N GLY A 92 3.28 -18.72 -6.93
CA GLY A 92 4.56 -19.25 -7.44
C GLY A 92 4.88 -18.89 -8.90
N GLN A 93 4.04 -18.08 -9.56
CA GLN A 93 4.35 -17.58 -10.90
C GLN A 93 5.54 -16.61 -10.89
N PHE A 94 5.63 -15.77 -9.85
CA PHE A 94 6.71 -14.81 -9.65
C PHE A 94 7.35 -15.03 -8.27
N PRO A 95 8.62 -14.59 -8.08
CA PRO A 95 9.20 -14.48 -6.75
C PRO A 95 8.30 -13.63 -5.85
N HIS A 96 8.15 -14.01 -4.59
CA HIS A 96 7.29 -13.30 -3.62
C HIS A 96 7.59 -11.79 -3.57
N GLU A 97 8.88 -11.44 -3.57
CA GLU A 97 9.36 -10.05 -3.57
C GLU A 97 8.77 -9.22 -4.73
N CYS A 98 8.51 -9.82 -5.90
CA CYS A 98 7.95 -9.12 -7.04
C CYS A 98 6.49 -8.68 -6.78
N SER A 99 5.66 -9.59 -6.25
CA SER A 99 4.27 -9.28 -5.89
C SER A 99 4.19 -8.37 -4.66
N GLU A 100 5.11 -8.50 -3.71
CA GLU A 100 5.23 -7.61 -2.55
C GLU A 100 5.59 -6.18 -3.00
N LYS A 101 6.60 -6.02 -3.87
CA LYS A 101 6.97 -4.72 -4.46
C LYS A 101 5.80 -4.10 -5.24
N LEU A 102 5.04 -4.90 -5.97
CA LEU A 102 3.83 -4.42 -6.65
C LEU A 102 2.83 -3.86 -5.62
N GLY A 103 2.58 -4.58 -4.52
CA GLY A 103 1.70 -4.12 -3.45
C GLY A 103 2.16 -2.79 -2.84
N VAL A 104 3.45 -2.68 -2.49
CA VAL A 104 4.05 -1.45 -1.96
C VAL A 104 3.92 -0.30 -2.95
N PHE A 105 4.30 -0.53 -4.22
CA PHE A 105 4.20 0.46 -5.28
C PHE A 105 2.77 0.97 -5.47
N CYS A 106 1.78 0.06 -5.48
CA CYS A 106 0.37 0.38 -5.59
C CYS A 106 -0.11 1.23 -4.40
N VAL A 107 0.12 0.80 -3.17
CA VAL A 107 -0.32 1.54 -1.97
C VAL A 107 0.29 2.94 -1.91
N GLU A 108 1.60 3.06 -2.13
CA GLU A 108 2.28 4.36 -2.13
C GLU A 108 1.83 5.27 -3.28
N THR A 109 1.54 4.71 -4.45
CA THR A 109 1.05 5.48 -5.60
C THR A 109 -0.39 5.93 -5.39
N TYR A 110 -1.27 5.05 -4.94
CA TYR A 110 -2.69 5.37 -4.74
C TYR A 110 -2.93 6.28 -3.55
N ARG A 111 -2.03 6.30 -2.56
CA ARG A 111 -2.05 7.31 -1.49
C ARG A 111 -2.08 8.75 -2.01
N LYS A 112 -1.49 9.01 -3.18
CA LYS A 112 -1.50 10.34 -3.84
C LYS A 112 -2.90 10.80 -4.26
N LEU A 113 -3.87 9.88 -4.33
CA LEU A 113 -5.26 10.17 -4.64
C LEU A 113 -6.05 10.67 -3.41
N LEU A 114 -5.49 10.54 -2.21
CA LEU A 114 -6.11 11.09 -1.00
C LEU A 114 -5.97 12.62 -1.00
N GLN A 115 -7.11 13.30 -0.89
CA GLN A 115 -7.19 14.76 -0.81
C GLN A 115 -7.94 15.13 0.46
N PRO A 116 -7.49 16.12 1.25
CA PRO A 116 -8.24 16.58 2.41
C PRO A 116 -9.70 16.92 2.05
N PRO A 117 -10.71 16.54 2.86
CA PRO A 117 -10.62 15.91 4.19
C PRO A 117 -10.58 14.36 4.16
N ILE A 118 -10.43 13.76 3.00
CA ILE A 118 -10.45 12.30 2.82
C ILE A 118 -9.09 11.68 3.13
N GLU A 119 -9.09 10.78 4.11
CA GLU A 119 -7.88 10.09 4.57
C GLU A 119 -7.97 8.56 4.48
N ALA A 120 -9.09 8.05 3.95
CA ALA A 120 -9.35 6.64 3.81
C ALA A 120 -9.70 6.29 2.36
N ILE A 121 -9.30 5.10 1.95
CA ILE A 121 -9.70 4.48 0.68
C ILE A 121 -10.79 3.45 0.92
N THR A 122 -11.56 3.16 -0.11
CA THR A 122 -12.48 2.03 -0.15
C THR A 122 -11.82 0.91 -0.94
N VAL A 123 -11.64 -0.26 -0.34
CA VAL A 123 -11.07 -1.44 -1.02
C VAL A 123 -12.17 -2.39 -1.43
N ILE A 124 -12.21 -2.76 -2.71
CA ILE A 124 -13.09 -3.79 -3.26
C ILE A 124 -12.21 -4.97 -3.67
N CYS A 125 -12.44 -6.13 -3.05
CA CYS A 125 -11.78 -7.37 -3.44
C CYS A 125 -12.79 -8.23 -4.21
N ASP A 126 -12.62 -8.35 -5.53
CA ASP A 126 -13.46 -9.21 -6.34
C ASP A 126 -12.99 -10.66 -6.23
N MET A 127 -13.78 -11.47 -5.52
CA MET A 127 -13.47 -12.87 -5.25
C MET A 127 -14.04 -13.85 -6.29
N SER A 128 -14.67 -13.33 -7.36
CA SER A 128 -15.24 -14.13 -8.43
C SER A 128 -14.16 -14.97 -9.13
N ASP A 129 -14.50 -16.23 -9.44
CA ASP A 129 -13.66 -17.19 -10.17
C ASP A 129 -12.27 -17.47 -9.56
N ILE A 130 -12.08 -17.22 -8.27
CA ILE A 130 -10.85 -17.60 -7.58
C ILE A 130 -10.77 -19.13 -7.48
N GLU A 131 -9.63 -19.67 -7.90
CA GLU A 131 -9.27 -21.07 -7.77
C GLU A 131 -8.20 -21.28 -6.69
N ALA A 132 -7.91 -22.53 -6.33
CA ALA A 132 -6.87 -22.86 -5.36
C ALA A 132 -5.47 -22.32 -5.74
N LYS A 133 -5.18 -22.19 -7.04
CA LYS A 133 -3.91 -21.62 -7.55
C LYS A 133 -3.75 -20.12 -7.23
N ASN A 134 -4.84 -19.43 -6.93
CA ASN A 134 -4.84 -18.01 -6.65
C ASN A 134 -4.64 -17.68 -5.17
N TRP A 135 -4.79 -18.67 -4.29
CA TRP A 135 -4.64 -18.48 -2.84
C TRP A 135 -3.16 -18.45 -2.42
N ASP A 136 -2.69 -17.28 -2.01
CA ASP A 136 -1.34 -17.08 -1.47
C ASP A 136 -1.34 -16.48 -0.06
N PHE A 137 -1.15 -17.33 0.94
CA PHE A 137 -1.04 -16.92 2.34
C PHE A 137 0.20 -16.07 2.63
N HIS A 138 1.28 -16.22 1.84
CA HIS A 138 2.48 -15.42 2.01
C HIS A 138 2.19 -13.96 1.69
N LEU A 139 1.60 -13.72 0.51
CA LEU A 139 1.22 -12.38 0.08
C LEU A 139 0.15 -11.76 1.01
N LEU A 140 -0.83 -12.54 1.45
CA LEU A 140 -1.84 -12.06 2.41
C LEU A 140 -1.20 -11.65 3.74
N LYS A 141 -0.30 -12.49 4.26
CA LYS A 141 0.42 -12.18 5.51
C LYS A 141 1.26 -10.92 5.36
N PHE A 142 1.95 -10.75 4.24
CA PHE A 142 2.67 -9.53 3.93
C PHE A 142 1.75 -8.31 4.00
N LEU A 143 0.63 -8.31 3.27
CA LEU A 143 -0.30 -7.17 3.22
C LEU A 143 -0.92 -6.78 4.58
N ILE A 144 -1.09 -7.73 5.50
CA ILE A 144 -1.68 -7.48 6.84
C ILE A 144 -0.61 -7.07 7.87
N THR A 145 0.65 -7.47 7.65
CA THR A 145 1.75 -7.22 8.60
C THR A 145 2.52 -5.93 8.30
N VAL A 146 2.41 -5.42 7.06
CA VAL A 146 2.94 -4.12 6.63
C VAL A 146 2.19 -2.97 7.30
#